data_AF-A0A1V4QBI4-F1
#
_entry.id   AF-A0A1V4QBI4-F1
#
_cell.length_a   1.000
_cell.length_b   1.000
_cell.length_c   1.000
_cell.angle_alpha   90.00
_cell.angle_beta   90.00
_cell.angle_gamma   90.00
#
_symmetry.space_group_name_H-M   'P 1'
#
loop_
_entity.id
_entity.type
_entity.pdbx_description
1 polymer ?
#
loop_
_entity_poly.entity_id
_entity_poly.type
_entity_poly.pdbx_seq_one_letter_code
_entity_poly.pdbx_strand_id
1 'polypeptide(L)'
;HGDLLGSRTSVIVAGDARSNGFDPRPDLLAEVSRRVHRLAWITPEPRRYWNQTGCALTDYIEYCDAFISARDGAELVDHVDELAAALR
;
A
#
# COMPACT_ATOMS: atom_id res chain seq x y z
N HIS A 1 1.30 21.62 -17.60
CA HIS A 1 1.04 20.91 -16.33
C HIS A 1 1.64 19.51 -16.44
N GLY A 2 2.54 19.12 -15.53
CA GLY A 2 3.12 17.77 -15.51
C GLY A 2 2.20 16.80 -14.78
N ASP A 3 2.26 15.52 -15.14
CA ASP A 3 1.55 14.44 -14.45
C ASP A 3 2.03 14.37 -12.98
N LEU A 4 1.10 14.28 -12.03
CA LEU A 4 1.39 14.19 -10.60
C LEU A 4 2.02 12.83 -10.25
N LEU A 5 1.67 11.79 -11.01
CA LEU A 5 2.22 10.45 -10.86
C LEU A 5 3.31 10.24 -11.92
N GLY A 6 4.55 10.19 -11.47
CA GLY A 6 5.70 9.94 -12.33
C GLY A 6 6.90 9.43 -11.54
N SER A 7 8.01 9.20 -12.24
CA SER A 7 9.20 8.54 -11.70
C SER A 7 9.93 9.29 -10.58
N ARG A 8 9.43 10.45 -10.15
CA ARG A 8 9.94 11.24 -9.02
C ARG A 8 8.95 11.31 -7.84
N THR A 9 7.78 10.69 -7.97
CA THR A 9 6.72 10.73 -6.97
C THR A 9 6.72 9.42 -6.19
N SER A 10 6.76 9.50 -4.87
CA SER A 10 6.49 8.35 -4.00
C SER A 10 5.03 8.41 -3.55
N VAL A 11 4.32 7.28 -3.63
CA VAL A 11 2.92 7.16 -3.21
C VAL A 11 2.84 6.33 -1.94
N ILE A 12 2.08 6.81 -0.96
CA ILE A 12 1.73 6.06 0.24
C ILE A 12 0.21 5.93 0.26
N VAL A 13 -0.29 4.71 0.32
CA VAL A 13 -1.71 4.44 0.56
C VAL A 13 -1.89 4.08 2.03
N ALA A 14 -2.84 4.72 2.71
CA ALA A 14 -3.23 4.38 4.07
C ALA A 14 -4.67 3.86 4.06
N GLY A 15 -4.86 2.56 4.34
CA GLY A 15 -6.18 1.93 4.29
C GLY A 15 -6.19 0.43 4.59
N ASP A 16 -7.37 -0.11 4.87
CA ASP A 16 -7.59 -1.52 5.24
C ASP A 16 -7.72 -2.47 4.04
N ALA A 17 -7.87 -1.93 2.82
CA ALA A 17 -8.11 -2.66 1.57
C ALA A 17 -9.28 -3.66 1.65
N ARG A 18 -10.32 -3.31 2.40
CA ARG A 18 -11.60 -4.01 2.35
C ARG A 18 -12.32 -3.62 1.07
N SER A 19 -12.50 -4.59 0.18
CA SER A 19 -13.20 -4.41 -1.10
C SER A 19 -14.71 -4.27 -0.95
N ASN A 20 -15.29 -4.65 0.20
CA ASN A 20 -16.74 -4.57 0.48
C ASN A 20 -17.63 -5.19 -0.62
N GLY A 21 -17.14 -6.22 -1.31
CA GLY A 21 -17.87 -6.91 -2.38
C GLY A 21 -17.68 -6.31 -3.78
N PHE A 22 -16.87 -5.25 -3.92
CA PHE A 22 -16.47 -4.70 -5.21
C PHE A 22 -15.25 -5.43 -5.78
N ASP A 23 -15.03 -5.26 -7.09
CA ASP A 23 -13.80 -5.70 -7.75
C ASP A 23 -12.60 -4.92 -7.17
N PRO A 24 -11.58 -5.61 -6.62
CA PRO A 24 -10.42 -4.95 -6.01
C PRO A 24 -9.52 -4.21 -7.01
N ARG A 25 -9.62 -4.47 -8.32
CA ARG A 25 -8.85 -3.76 -9.36
C ARG A 25 -7.33 -3.63 -9.08
N PRO A 26 -6.63 -4.74 -8.79
CA PRO A 26 -5.17 -4.73 -8.61
C PRO A 26 -4.42 -4.23 -9.85
N ASP A 27 -5.01 -4.35 -11.04
CA ASP A 27 -4.49 -3.83 -12.30
C ASP A 27 -4.24 -2.31 -12.25
N LEU A 28 -5.11 -1.55 -11.57
CA LEU A 28 -4.94 -0.11 -11.43
C LEU A 28 -3.77 0.23 -10.50
N LEU A 29 -3.60 -0.54 -9.42
CA LEU A 29 -2.45 -0.37 -8.53
C LEU A 29 -1.15 -0.72 -9.24
N ALA A 30 -1.15 -1.76 -10.09
CA ALA A 30 -0.03 -2.12 -10.94
C ALA A 30 0.32 -1.01 -11.96
N GLU A 31 -0.67 -0.30 -12.51
CA GLU A 31 -0.42 0.88 -13.34
C GLU A 31 0.23 2.03 -12.57
N VAL A 32 -0.22 2.29 -11.34
CA VAL A 32 0.42 3.30 -10.47
C VAL A 32 1.85 2.91 -10.17
N SER A 33 2.08 1.68 -9.69
CA SER A 33 3.40 1.13 -9.35
C SER A 33 4.39 1.26 -10.51
N ARG A 34 3.96 1.00 -11.76
CA ARG A 34 4.80 1.15 -12.96
C ARG A 34 5.20 2.59 -13.30
N ARG A 35 4.44 3.59 -12.82
CA ARG A 35 4.66 5.01 -13.15
C ARG A 35 5.45 5.75 -12.10
N VAL A 36 5.25 5.40 -10.83
CA VAL A 36 5.78 6.14 -9.68
C VAL A 36 7.20 5.72 -9.33
N HIS A 37 7.88 6.52 -8.50
CA HIS A 37 9.20 6.15 -7.97
C HIS A 37 9.10 4.96 -7.01
N ARG A 38 8.18 5.06 -6.05
CA ARG A 38 7.92 4.05 -5.01
C ARG A 38 6.45 4.04 -4.65
N LEU A 39 5.95 2.88 -4.24
CA LEU A 39 4.60 2.68 -3.74
C LEU A 39 4.65 1.89 -2.43
N ALA A 40 4.19 2.50 -1.34
CA ALA A 40 4.04 1.83 -0.05
C ALA A 40 2.57 1.80 0.40
N TRP A 41 2.22 0.80 1.18
CA TRP A 41 0.89 0.68 1.78
C TRP A 41 0.99 0.53 3.29
N ILE A 42 0.15 1.26 4.02
CA ILE A 42 -0.01 1.19 5.47
C ILE A 42 -1.44 0.72 5.75
N THR A 43 -1.58 -0.36 6.52
CA THR A 43 -2.88 -0.92 6.86
C THR A 43 -3.05 -1.09 8.37
N PRO A 44 -4.25 -0.84 8.92
CA PRO A 44 -4.57 -1.26 10.28
C PRO A 44 -4.87 -2.76 10.38
N GLU A 45 -5.03 -3.47 9.25
CA GLU A 45 -5.42 -4.88 9.24
C GLU A 45 -4.27 -5.80 9.67
N PRO A 46 -4.45 -6.62 10.71
CA PRO A 46 -3.50 -7.68 11.05
C PRO A 46 -3.26 -8.66 9.88
N ARG A 47 -2.01 -9.08 9.67
CA ARG A 47 -1.60 -10.02 8.60
C ARG A 47 -2.47 -11.27 8.45
N ARG A 48 -3.00 -11.79 9.57
CA ARG A 48 -3.90 -12.97 9.58
C ARG A 48 -5.23 -12.76 8.83
N TYR A 49 -5.59 -11.51 8.51
CA TYR A 49 -6.83 -11.17 7.82
C TYR A 49 -6.65 -10.84 6.34
N TRP A 50 -5.40 -10.74 5.85
CA TRP A 50 -5.12 -10.27 4.50
C TRP A 50 -5.61 -11.22 3.41
N ASN A 51 -5.69 -12.51 3.72
CA ASN A 51 -6.19 -13.56 2.84
C ASN A 51 -7.67 -13.91 3.09
N GLN A 52 -8.36 -13.18 3.96
CA GLN A 52 -9.79 -13.41 4.18
C GLN A 52 -10.61 -12.84 3.03
N THR A 53 -11.72 -13.52 2.72
CA THR A 53 -12.67 -13.08 1.71
C THR A 53 -13.04 -11.61 1.91
N GLY A 54 -12.92 -10.83 0.83
CA GLY A 54 -13.20 -9.39 0.83
C GLY A 54 -12.03 -8.50 1.21
N CYS A 55 -10.88 -9.04 1.63
CA CYS A 55 -9.63 -8.29 1.77
C CYS A 55 -8.76 -8.46 0.52
N ALA A 56 -8.30 -7.36 -0.07
CA ALA A 56 -7.52 -7.35 -1.30
C ALA A 56 -6.01 -7.21 -1.08
N LEU A 57 -5.56 -7.30 0.18
CA LEU A 57 -4.17 -7.01 0.52
C LEU A 57 -3.17 -7.98 -0.09
N THR A 58 -3.53 -9.25 -0.22
CA THR A 58 -2.67 -10.23 -0.91
C THR A 58 -2.52 -9.90 -2.40
N ASP A 59 -3.51 -9.27 -3.03
CA ASP A 59 -3.41 -8.86 -4.43
C ASP A 59 -2.58 -7.56 -4.57
N TYR A 60 -2.74 -6.63 -3.63
CA TYR A 60 -2.07 -5.33 -3.68
C TYR A 60 -0.58 -5.39 -3.33
N ILE A 61 -0.19 -6.27 -2.41
CA ILE A 61 1.19 -6.36 -1.92
C ILE A 61 2.20 -6.68 -3.02
N GLU A 62 1.77 -7.35 -4.10
CA GLU A 62 2.64 -7.66 -5.24
C GLU A 62 3.16 -6.42 -5.98
N TYR A 63 2.50 -5.27 -5.81
CA TYR A 63 2.84 -4.02 -6.51
C TYR A 63 3.48 -2.98 -5.60
N CYS A 64 3.62 -3.26 -4.31
CA CYS A 64 4.16 -2.32 -3.32
C CYS A 64 5.64 -2.63 -3.02
N ASP A 65 6.46 -1.59 -2.90
CA ASP A 65 7.82 -1.67 -2.39
C ASP A 65 7.84 -2.01 -0.88
N ALA A 66 6.83 -1.54 -0.14
CA ALA A 66 6.63 -1.88 1.26
C ALA A 66 5.17 -1.98 1.64
N PHE A 67 4.94 -2.83 2.63
CA PHE A 67 3.63 -3.08 3.19
C PHE A 67 3.72 -3.16 4.72
N ILE A 68 3.13 -2.19 5.40
CA ILE A 68 3.26 -2.02 6.86
C ILE A 68 1.90 -2.22 7.53
N SER A 69 1.87 -3.06 8.56
CA SER A 69 0.70 -3.24 9.43
C SER A 69 0.87 -2.39 10.68
N ALA A 70 0.09 -1.33 10.83
CA ALA A 70 0.09 -0.46 12.01
C ALA A 70 -1.36 -0.06 12.36
N ARG A 71 -1.81 -0.43 13.57
CA ARG A 71 -3.19 -0.21 14.03
C ARG A 71 -3.44 1.16 14.62
N ASP A 72 -2.38 1.83 15.04
CA ASP A 72 -2.40 3.17 15.60
C ASP A 72 -1.11 3.92 15.28
N GLY A 73 -1.04 5.18 15.71
CA GLY A 73 0.12 6.04 15.47
C GLY A 73 1.38 5.57 16.19
N ALA A 74 1.28 4.87 17.32
CA ALA A 74 2.44 4.38 18.04
C ALA A 74 3.10 3.24 17.26
N GLU A 75 2.30 2.26 16.80
CA GLU A 75 2.79 1.19 15.93
C GLU A 75 3.37 1.75 14.63
N LEU A 76 2.77 2.79 14.03
CA LEU A 76 3.32 3.41 12.82
C LEU A 76 4.69 4.04 13.06
N VAL A 77 4.90 4.67 14.22
CA VAL A 77 6.21 5.23 14.60
C VAL A 77 7.25 4.13 14.74
N ASP A 78 6.89 2.97 15.29
CA ASP A 78 7.80 1.81 15.40
C ASP A 78 8.26 1.29 14.02
N HIS A 79 7.49 1.53 12.96
CA HIS A 79 7.78 1.10 11.58
C HIS A 79 8.31 2.23 10.67
N VAL A 80 8.61 3.43 11.20
CA VAL A 80 8.98 4.59 10.37
C VAL A 80 10.26 4.36 9.57
N ASP A 81 11.23 3.63 10.14
CA ASP A 81 12.51 3.34 9.47
C ASP A 81 12.33 2.38 8.30
N GLU A 82 11.44 1.39 8.43
CA GLU A 82 11.06 0.46 7.37
C GLU A 82 10.39 1.21 6.22
N LEU A 83 9.42 2.08 6.55
CA LEU A 83 8.75 2.93 5.56
C LEU A 83 9.73 3.85 4.84
N ALA A 84 10.63 4.51 5.59
CA ALA A 84 11.63 5.41 5.03
C ALA A 84 12.68 4.67 4.18
N ALA A 85 13.02 3.43 4.51
CA ALA A 85 13.90 2.60 3.70
C ALA A 85 13.26 2.23 2.36
N ALA A 86 11.97 1.91 2.35
CA ALA A 86 11.26 1.52 1.14
C ALA A 86 10.96 2.69 0.20
N LEU A 87 10.83 3.90 0.74
CA LEU A 87 10.52 5.10 -0.04
C LEU A 87 11.75 5.86 -0.54
N ARG A 88 12.95 5.38 -0.23
CA ARG A 88 14.23 5.95 -0.65
C ARG A 88 14.58 5.68 -2.12
#